data_AF-A0A059FYG1-F1
#
_entry.id   AF-A0A059FYG1-F1
#
_cell.length_a   1.000
_cell.length_b   1.000
_cell.length_c   1.000
_cell.angle_alpha   90.00
_cell.angle_beta   90.00
_cell.angle_gamma   90.00
#
_symmetry.space_group_name_H-M   'P 1'
#
loop_
_entity.id
_entity.type
_entity.pdbx_description
1 polymer ?
#
loop_
_entity_poly.entity_id
_entity_poly.type
_entity_poly.pdbx_seq_one_letter_code
_entity_poly.pdbx_strand_id
1 'polypeptide(L)'
;MAGRLLFEAFVFSLPFLVFGIYLLATRSAEDAGKRRWPIQMLFIIGLVLATLAWFLLILLEPRERNMCVEPARYENGQLIPARKYPCERHPEDVGIQRGLTNPSETPAQTPADDPT
;
A
#
# COMPACT_ATOMS: atom_id res chain seq x y z
N MET A 1 19.16 15.57 -9.72
CA MET A 1 20.30 15.16 -10.58
C MET A 1 21.10 14.00 -9.98
N ALA A 2 21.58 14.09 -8.72
CA ALA A 2 22.40 13.03 -8.10
C ALA A 2 21.75 11.63 -8.04
N GLY A 3 20.44 11.54 -7.79
CA GLY A 3 19.74 10.24 -7.74
C GLY A 3 19.71 9.48 -9.07
N ARG A 4 19.72 10.19 -10.21
CA ARG A 4 19.72 9.57 -11.54
C ARG A 4 21.08 8.93 -11.85
N LEU A 5 22.18 9.58 -11.46
CA LEU A 5 23.54 9.05 -11.58
C LEU A 5 23.77 7.81 -10.71
N LEU A 6 23.25 7.81 -9.47
CA LEU A 6 23.35 6.65 -8.58
C LEU A 6 22.58 5.45 -9.14
N PHE A 7 21.38 5.67 -9.66
CA PHE A 7 20.57 4.62 -10.28
C PHE A 7 21.24 4.05 -11.54
N GLU A 8 21.78 4.92 -12.39
CA GLU A 8 22.48 4.51 -13.62
C GLU A 8 23.75 3.72 -13.31
N ALA A 9 24.56 4.17 -12.35
CA ALA A 9 25.74 3.44 -11.89
C ALA A 9 25.38 2.07 -11.28
N PHE A 10 24.30 1.99 -10.50
CA PHE A 10 23.82 0.75 -9.92
C PHE A 10 23.43 -0.27 -11.01
N VAL A 11 22.60 0.13 -11.96
CA VAL A 11 22.16 -0.73 -13.07
C VAL A 11 23.35 -1.15 -13.94
N PHE A 12 24.30 -0.24 -14.20
CA PHE A 12 25.52 -0.54 -14.94
C PHE A 12 26.44 -1.53 -14.21
N SER A 13 26.53 -1.44 -12.88
CA SER A 13 27.36 -2.34 -12.05
C SER A 13 26.75 -3.73 -11.87
N LEU A 14 25.46 -3.88 -12.12
CA LEU A 14 24.68 -5.10 -11.91
C LEU A 14 25.23 -6.34 -12.64
N PRO A 15 25.55 -6.30 -13.95
CA PRO A 15 26.19 -7.45 -14.63
C PRO A 15 27.55 -7.82 -14.01
N PHE A 16 28.33 -6.84 -13.57
CA PHE A 16 29.62 -7.08 -12.93
C PHE A 16 29.47 -7.68 -11.53
N LEU A 17 28.47 -7.25 -10.76
CA LEU A 17 28.13 -7.82 -9.45
C LEU A 17 27.68 -9.28 -9.59
N VAL A 18 26.77 -9.56 -10.52
CA VAL A 18 26.29 -10.92 -10.79
C VAL A 18 27.43 -11.81 -11.26
N PHE A 19 28.27 -11.33 -12.18
CA PHE A 19 29.43 -12.07 -12.65
C PHE A 19 30.49 -12.28 -11.55
N GLY A 20 30.71 -11.29 -10.69
CA GLY A 20 31.61 -11.40 -9.53
C GLY A 20 31.13 -12.44 -8.53
N ILE A 21 29.83 -12.46 -8.22
CA ILE A 21 29.21 -13.48 -7.36
C ILE A 21 29.32 -14.86 -8.01
N TYR A 22 29.08 -14.96 -9.32
CA TYR A 22 29.23 -16.20 -10.08
C TYR A 22 30.68 -16.73 -10.04
N LEU A 23 31.68 -15.85 -10.23
CA LEU A 23 33.10 -16.21 -10.15
C LEU A 23 33.50 -16.64 -8.74
N LEU A 24 33.04 -15.94 -7.70
CA LEU A 24 33.30 -16.33 -6.31
C LEU A 24 32.71 -17.71 -6.03
N ALA A 25 31.47 -17.94 -6.48
CA ALA A 25 30.78 -19.21 -6.30
C ALA A 25 31.48 -20.35 -7.05
N THR A 26 31.96 -20.11 -8.27
CA THR A 26 32.66 -21.13 -9.08
C THR A 26 34.09 -21.39 -8.62
N ARG A 27 34.87 -20.37 -8.24
CA ARG A 27 36.20 -20.59 -7.64
C ARG A 27 36.12 -21.35 -6.32
N SER A 28 35.13 -21.03 -5.48
CA SER A 28 34.89 -21.78 -4.24
C SER A 28 34.51 -23.25 -4.49
N ALA A 29 33.93 -23.56 -5.66
CA ALA A 29 33.56 -24.92 -6.04
C ALA A 29 34.77 -25.75 -6.50
N GLU A 30 35.78 -25.13 -7.12
CA GLU A 30 37.02 -25.78 -7.55
C GLU A 30 37.93 -26.12 -6.37
N ASP A 31 38.08 -25.20 -5.39
CA ASP A 31 38.91 -25.43 -4.20
C ASP A 31 38.30 -26.45 -3.20
N ALA A 32 36.98 -26.65 -3.21
CA ALA A 32 36.28 -27.43 -2.17
C ALA A 32 35.87 -28.85 -2.58
N GLY A 33 36.12 -29.28 -3.82
CA GLY A 33 36.15 -30.68 -4.28
C GLY A 33 34.88 -31.56 -4.19
N LYS A 34 33.93 -31.35 -3.27
CA LYS A 34 32.75 -32.24 -3.12
C LYS A 34 31.68 -31.77 -2.11
N ARG A 35 31.12 -30.55 -2.18
CA ARG A 35 29.92 -30.25 -1.36
C ARG A 35 28.84 -29.47 -2.11
N ARG A 36 27.60 -29.98 -1.99
CA ARG A 36 26.28 -29.52 -2.49
C ARG A 36 25.86 -28.12 -2.01
N TRP A 37 26.83 -27.29 -1.62
CA TRP A 37 26.71 -26.09 -0.79
C TRP A 37 26.42 -24.76 -1.52
N PRO A 38 26.81 -24.51 -2.79
CA PRO A 38 26.67 -23.17 -3.36
C PRO A 38 25.21 -22.77 -3.57
N ILE A 39 24.35 -23.71 -4.00
CA ILE A 39 22.92 -23.46 -4.22
C ILE A 39 22.22 -23.11 -2.91
N GLN A 40 22.54 -23.81 -1.82
CA GLN A 40 21.93 -23.54 -0.51
C GLN A 40 22.36 -22.16 0.02
N MET A 41 23.61 -21.76 -0.19
CA MET A 41 24.07 -20.43 0.24
C MET A 41 23.45 -19.31 -0.59
N LEU A 42 23.36 -19.45 -1.92
CA LEU A 42 22.64 -18.51 -2.78
C LEU A 42 21.16 -18.41 -2.41
N PHE A 43 20.53 -19.54 -2.07
CA PHE A 43 19.14 -19.57 -1.63
C PHE A 43 18.95 -18.83 -0.29
N ILE A 44 19.85 -19.03 0.68
CA ILE A 44 19.82 -18.31 1.96
C ILE A 44 20.00 -16.80 1.74
N ILE A 45 20.96 -16.39 0.92
CA ILE A 45 21.19 -14.97 0.61
C ILE A 45 19.96 -14.37 -0.07
N GLY A 46 19.39 -15.06 -1.07
CA GLY A 46 18.17 -14.62 -1.75
C GLY A 46 16.99 -14.49 -0.79
N LEU A 47 16.83 -15.44 0.13
CA LEU A 47 15.76 -15.43 1.14
C LEU A 47 15.93 -14.27 2.14
N VAL A 48 17.15 -14.02 2.60
CA VAL A 48 17.46 -12.87 3.46
C VAL A 48 17.20 -11.54 2.73
N LEU A 49 17.61 -11.42 1.47
CA LEU A 49 17.37 -10.21 0.69
C LEU A 49 15.86 -9.96 0.49
N ALA A 50 15.11 -11.01 0.14
CA ALA A 50 13.68 -10.93 -0.09
C ALA A 50 12.93 -10.53 1.19
N THR A 51 13.26 -11.16 2.33
CA THR A 51 12.65 -10.83 3.62
C THR A 51 12.96 -9.40 4.06
N LEU A 52 14.20 -8.93 3.90
CA LEU A 52 14.58 -7.54 4.20
C LEU A 52 13.84 -6.55 3.29
N ALA A 53 13.79 -6.80 1.98
CA ALA A 53 13.08 -5.94 1.04
C ALA A 53 11.59 -5.84 1.38
N TRP A 54 10.98 -6.95 1.76
CA TRP A 54 9.58 -6.99 2.17
C TRP A 54 9.34 -6.18 3.44
N PHE A 55 10.22 -6.32 4.45
CA PHE A 55 10.16 -5.51 5.67
C PHE A 55 10.32 -4.02 5.38
N LEU A 56 11.32 -3.64 4.58
CA LEU A 56 11.55 -2.26 4.16
C LEU A 56 10.30 -1.66 3.52
N LEU A 57 9.69 -2.36 2.55
CA LEU A 57 8.46 -1.90 1.90
C LEU A 57 7.34 -1.64 2.91
N ILE A 58 7.12 -2.57 3.85
CA ILE A 58 6.08 -2.43 4.88
C ILE A 58 6.32 -1.22 5.79
N LEU A 59 7.59 -0.93 6.13
CA LEU A 59 7.93 0.23 6.95
C LEU A 59 7.81 1.55 6.18
N LEU A 60 8.09 1.54 4.87
CA LEU A 60 8.03 2.72 4.02
C LEU A 60 6.60 3.10 3.61
N GLU A 61 5.67 2.14 3.60
CA GLU A 61 4.28 2.38 3.22
C GLU A 61 3.59 3.37 4.19
N PRO A 62 3.22 4.58 3.74
CA PRO A 62 2.58 5.57 4.60
C PRO A 62 1.19 5.05 4.99
N ARG A 63 1.06 4.51 6.21
CA ARG A 63 -0.20 3.90 6.66
C ARG A 63 -1.20 5.00 7.05
N GLU A 64 -2.00 5.46 6.09
CA GLU A 64 -3.18 6.33 6.29
C GLU A 64 -4.29 5.58 7.07
N ARG A 65 -4.03 5.12 8.30
CA ARG A 65 -4.96 4.27 9.10
C ARG A 65 -6.22 5.00 9.58
N ASN A 66 -6.29 6.32 9.43
CA ASN A 66 -7.34 7.16 10.02
C ASN A 66 -7.91 8.17 9.02
N MET A 67 -7.82 7.91 7.71
CA MET A 67 -8.42 8.75 6.70
C MET A 67 -9.73 8.13 6.21
N CYS A 68 -10.83 8.85 6.39
CA CYS A 68 -12.13 8.54 5.82
C CYS A 68 -12.18 9.14 4.41
N VAL A 69 -12.70 8.38 3.46
CA VAL A 69 -12.81 8.80 2.06
C VAL A 69 -14.27 9.15 1.76
N GLU A 70 -14.53 10.40 1.44
CA GLU A 70 -15.81 10.80 0.86
C GLU A 70 -15.75 10.61 -0.66
N PRO A 71 -16.57 9.74 -1.26
CA PRO A 71 -16.62 9.59 -2.70
C PRO A 71 -17.16 10.87 -3.36
N ALA A 72 -16.82 11.09 -4.62
CA ALA A 72 -17.40 12.19 -5.37
C ALA A 72 -18.92 12.00 -5.50
N ARG A 73 -19.69 13.05 -5.18
CA ARG A 73 -21.15 13.03 -5.25
C ARG A 73 -21.67 14.26 -5.99
N TYR A 74 -22.78 14.07 -6.68
CA TYR A 74 -23.44 15.13 -7.42
C TYR A 74 -24.73 15.47 -6.69
N GLU A 75 -24.76 16.62 -6.02
CA GLU A 75 -25.92 17.08 -5.25
C GLU A 75 -26.29 18.48 -5.73
N ASN A 76 -27.59 18.73 -5.95
CA ASN A 76 -28.14 20.04 -6.31
C ASN A 76 -27.47 20.72 -7.53
N GLY A 77 -27.09 19.93 -8.54
CA GLY A 77 -26.45 20.44 -9.74
C GLY A 77 -24.97 20.81 -9.58
N GLN A 78 -24.35 20.51 -8.44
CA GLN A 78 -22.94 20.76 -8.17
C GLN A 78 -22.18 19.45 -7.92
N LEU A 79 -21.03 19.31 -8.57
CA LEU A 79 -20.12 18.17 -8.36
C LEU A 79 -19.26 18.44 -7.12
N ILE A 80 -19.48 17.67 -6.06
CA ILE A 80 -18.65 17.69 -4.86
C ILE A 80 -17.48 16.72 -5.08
N PRO A 81 -16.23 17.18 -5.10
CA PRO A 81 -15.07 16.34 -5.36
C PRO A 81 -14.77 15.41 -4.18
N ALA A 82 -14.13 14.28 -4.47
CA ALA A 82 -13.71 13.33 -3.43
C ALA A 82 -12.70 13.97 -2.48
N ARG A 83 -12.89 13.78 -1.17
CA ARG A 83 -11.97 14.29 -0.14
C ARG A 83 -11.61 13.20 0.86
N LYS A 84 -10.36 13.26 1.33
CA LYS A 84 -9.87 12.48 2.47
C LYS A 84 -9.88 13.39 3.70
N TYR A 85 -10.52 12.95 4.78
CA TYR A 85 -10.56 13.68 6.05
C TYR A 85 -10.27 12.73 7.22
N PRO A 86 -9.73 13.23 8.36
CA PRO A 86 -9.50 12.39 9.52
C PRO A 86 -10.81 11.83 10.05
N CYS A 87 -10.88 10.53 10.31
CA CYS A 87 -12.05 9.93 10.93
C CYS A 87 -12.10 10.28 12.43
N GLU A 88 -12.98 11.18 12.86
CA GLU A 88 -13.39 11.26 14.27
C GLU A 88 -14.04 9.93 14.67
N ARG A 89 -13.34 9.15 15.49
CA ARG A 89 -13.90 7.92 16.06
C ARG A 89 -14.63 8.29 17.34
N HIS A 90 -15.95 8.17 17.30
CA HIS A 90 -16.83 8.21 18.46
C HIS A 90 -16.96 6.77 19.00
N PRO A 91 -16.19 6.38 20.04
CA PRO A 91 -16.27 5.03 20.63
C PRO A 91 -17.66 4.69 21.20
N GLU A 92 -18.53 5.68 21.37
CA GLU A 92 -19.94 5.57 21.72
C GLU A 92 -20.82 5.01 20.58
N ASP A 93 -20.37 5.07 19.32
CA ASP A 93 -21.18 4.71 18.14
C ASP A 93 -20.92 3.28 17.62
N VAL A 94 -20.03 2.51 18.26
CA VAL A 94 -19.76 1.11 17.86
C VAL A 94 -20.91 0.20 18.28
N GLY A 95 -21.67 -0.29 17.30
CA GLY A 95 -22.78 -1.23 17.49
C GLY A 95 -24.17 -0.67 17.18
N ILE A 96 -24.28 0.63 16.88
CA ILE A 96 -25.53 1.25 16.45
C ILE A 96 -25.73 0.95 14.95
N GLN A 97 -26.72 0.11 14.62
CA GLN A 97 -27.19 -0.06 13.24
C GLN A 97 -27.68 1.31 12.73
N ARG A 98 -27.05 1.85 11.67
CA ARG A 98 -27.35 3.17 11.07
C ARG A 98 -28.72 3.25 10.36
N GLY A 99 -29.71 2.53 10.88
CA GLY A 99 -31.08 2.47 10.38
C GLY A 99 -32.16 2.38 11.47
N LEU A 100 -31.80 2.46 12.76
CA LEU A 100 -32.78 2.36 13.86
C LEU A 100 -33.09 3.70 14.56
N THR A 101 -32.39 4.77 14.23
CA THR A 101 -32.65 6.10 14.79
C THR A 101 -32.63 7.16 13.70
N ASN A 102 -33.74 7.28 12.98
CA ASN A 102 -34.44 8.56 12.86
C ASN A 102 -35.89 8.34 12.36
N PRO A 103 -36.89 8.61 13.21
CA PRO A 103 -38.24 8.93 12.76
C PRO A 103 -38.23 10.38 12.26
N SER A 104 -38.12 10.58 10.96
CA SER A 104 -38.45 11.85 10.30
C SER A 104 -38.80 11.57 8.84
N GLU A 105 -39.80 10.71 8.65
CA GLU A 105 -40.76 10.92 7.58
C GLU A 105 -41.50 12.20 7.96
N THR A 106 -41.04 13.36 7.46
CA THR A 106 -41.94 14.50 7.33
C THR A 106 -42.80 14.18 6.12
N PRO A 107 -44.10 13.87 6.28
CA PRO A 107 -44.97 13.68 5.13
C PRO A 107 -44.98 15.00 4.37
N ALA A 108 -44.70 14.96 3.07
CA ALA A 108 -44.99 16.06 2.19
C ALA A 108 -46.46 16.43 2.37
N GLN A 109 -46.73 17.57 3.03
CA GLN A 109 -48.06 18.15 3.04
C GLN A 109 -48.32 18.65 1.63
N THR A 110 -49.07 17.86 0.87
CA THR A 110 -49.78 18.30 -0.33
C THR A 110 -50.59 19.54 0.04
N PRO A 111 -50.43 20.69 -0.66
CA PRO A 111 -51.33 21.81 -0.49
C PRO A 111 -52.74 21.35 -0.88
N ALA A 112 -53.64 21.33 0.09
CA ALA A 112 -55.06 21.16 -0.15
C ALA A 112 -55.59 22.40 -0.89
N ASP A 113 -56.45 22.15 -1.87
CA ASP A 113 -57.29 23.13 -2.55
C ASP A 113 -57.94 24.12 -1.56
N ASP A 114 -57.94 25.41 -1.90
CA ASP A 114 -58.79 26.43 -1.25
C ASP A 114 -59.88 26.89 -2.25
N PRO A 115 -61.17 26.78 -1.90
CA PRO A 115 -62.29 27.17 -2.74
C PRO A 115 -62.78 28.58 -2.41
N THR A 116 -62.92 29.45 -3.44
CA THR A 116 -63.90 30.55 -3.47
C THR A 116 -64.36 30.82 -4.88
#